data_AF-A0A2V5JBB5-F1
#
_entry.id   AF-A0A2V5JBB5-F1
#
_cell.length_a   1.000
_cell.length_b   1.000
_cell.length_c   1.000
_cell.angle_alpha   90.00
_cell.angle_beta   90.00
_cell.angle_gamma   90.00
#
_symmetry.space_group_name_H-M   'P 1'
#
loop_
_entity.id
_entity.type
_entity.pdbx_description
1 polymer ?
#
loop_
_entity_poly.entity_id
_entity_poly.type
_entity_poly.pdbx_seq_one_letter_code
_entity_poly.pdbx_strand_id
1 'polypeptide(L)'
;MVLVKLWKWEPENLPSVVHSIRTAIAATISLAVARLFGLPEAYWAAIATLVVMQSTLGATLLISVERIAATALGALAGAFLATWFPENLFVFAAAVFVLGLLCAAFRMEKTAYRYASITLGIIVLIPRSNAAWIVALHRFFEVSVGILVALALVAVWPEHQAESAKRSAE
;
A
#
# COMPACT_ATOMS: atom_id res chain seq x y z
N MET A 1 -3.22 37.82 19.43
CA MET A 1 -3.56 36.43 19.82
C MET A 1 -4.20 35.77 18.61
N VAL A 2 -3.43 35.05 17.80
CA VAL A 2 -3.90 34.40 16.57
C VAL A 2 -4.68 33.17 16.98
N LEU A 3 -6.00 33.19 16.78
CA LEU A 3 -6.86 32.05 17.00
C LEU A 3 -6.54 31.01 15.93
N VAL A 4 -5.71 30.02 16.28
CA VAL A 4 -5.44 28.85 15.44
C VAL A 4 -6.79 28.16 15.22
N LYS A 5 -7.31 28.23 14.00
CA LYS A 5 -8.54 27.55 13.60
C LYS A 5 -8.20 26.05 13.49
N LEU A 6 -8.19 25.40 14.66
CA LEU A 6 -7.56 24.08 14.89
C LEU A 6 -8.22 22.92 14.12
N TRP A 7 -9.44 23.08 13.62
CA TRP A 7 -10.14 22.00 12.95
C TRP A 7 -11.28 22.54 12.09
N LYS A 8 -11.20 22.36 10.76
CA LYS A 8 -12.24 22.75 9.81
C LYS A 8 -12.80 21.47 9.20
N TRP A 9 -14.03 21.11 9.59
CA TRP A 9 -14.76 19.98 9.03
C TRP A 9 -15.38 20.42 7.70
N GLU A 10 -14.67 20.21 6.59
CA GLU A 10 -15.25 20.36 5.26
C GLU A 10 -16.10 19.11 4.97
N PRO A 11 -17.44 19.20 4.89
CA PRO A 11 -18.32 18.03 4.74
C PRO A 11 -18.09 17.26 3.45
N GLU A 12 -17.55 17.91 2.41
CA GLU A 12 -17.11 17.28 1.16
C GLU A 12 -15.93 16.31 1.30
N ASN A 13 -15.16 16.39 2.39
CA ASN A 13 -14.00 15.52 2.66
C ASN A 13 -14.33 14.36 3.62
N LEU A 14 -15.58 14.27 4.11
CA LEU A 14 -15.99 13.20 5.01
C LEU A 14 -16.22 11.89 4.23
N PRO A 15 -15.74 10.73 4.73
CA PRO A 15 -16.04 9.46 4.11
C PRO A 15 -17.55 9.20 4.20
N SER A 16 -18.15 8.79 3.09
CA SER A 16 -19.55 8.35 3.10
C SER A 16 -19.70 7.09 3.97
N VAL A 17 -20.90 6.86 4.50
CA VAL A 17 -21.21 5.62 5.24
C VAL A 17 -20.97 4.40 4.33
N VAL A 18 -21.33 4.52 3.05
CA VAL A 18 -21.12 3.47 2.03
C VAL A 18 -19.63 3.20 1.82
N HIS A 19 -18.81 4.25 1.69
CA HIS A 19 -17.37 4.12 1.55
C HIS A 19 -16.76 3.42 2.77
N SER A 20 -17.19 3.79 3.97
CA SER A 20 -16.72 3.23 5.24
C SER A 20 -17.05 1.73 5.34
N ILE A 21 -18.29 1.35 5.02
CA ILE A 21 -18.73 -0.06 5.00
C ILE A 21 -17.92 -0.85 3.96
N ARG A 22 -17.76 -0.32 2.75
CA ARG A 22 -17.01 -0.99 1.68
C ARG A 22 -15.55 -1.21 2.06
N THR A 23 -14.91 -0.21 2.65
CA THR A 23 -13.53 -0.29 3.14
C THR A 23 -13.38 -1.31 4.27
N ALA A 24 -14.33 -1.36 5.21
CA ALA A 24 -14.33 -2.35 6.27
C ALA A 24 -14.49 -3.78 5.73
N ILE A 25 -15.42 -3.99 4.80
CA ILE A 25 -15.64 -5.27 4.13
C ILE A 25 -14.37 -5.69 3.38
N ALA A 26 -13.76 -4.77 2.62
CA ALA A 26 -12.56 -5.06 1.84
C ALA A 26 -11.37 -5.49 2.70
N ALA A 27 -11.08 -4.74 3.75
CA ALA A 27 -10.00 -5.08 4.67
C ALA A 27 -10.26 -6.41 5.41
N THR A 28 -11.52 -6.70 5.75
CA THR A 28 -11.89 -7.94 6.44
C THR A 28 -11.75 -9.15 5.51
N ILE A 29 -12.23 -9.04 4.27
CA ILE A 29 -12.11 -10.11 3.27
C ILE A 29 -10.65 -10.36 2.94
N SER A 30 -9.83 -9.32 2.75
CA SER A 30 -8.41 -9.53 2.42
C SER A 30 -7.63 -10.18 3.55
N LEU A 31 -7.92 -9.81 4.79
CA LEU A 31 -7.37 -10.47 5.97
C LEU A 31 -7.80 -11.95 6.03
N ALA A 32 -9.08 -12.24 5.81
CA ALA A 32 -9.59 -13.60 5.82
C ALA A 32 -8.93 -14.46 4.73
N VAL A 33 -8.86 -13.94 3.50
CA VAL A 33 -8.22 -14.61 2.36
C VAL A 33 -6.74 -14.87 2.64
N ALA A 34 -6.00 -13.88 3.14
CA ALA A 34 -4.59 -14.06 3.48
C ALA A 34 -4.36 -15.12 4.57
N ARG A 35 -5.25 -15.19 5.57
CA ARG A 35 -5.22 -16.25 6.59
C ARG A 35 -5.55 -17.63 6.02
N LEU A 36 -6.49 -17.72 5.10
CA LEU A 36 -6.84 -18.98 4.43
C LEU A 36 -5.67 -19.53 3.59
N PHE A 37 -4.87 -18.65 2.99
CA PHE A 37 -3.62 -19.02 2.31
C PHE A 37 -2.45 -19.33 3.27
N GLY A 38 -2.65 -19.21 4.59
CA GLY A 38 -1.61 -19.48 5.58
C GLY A 38 -0.47 -18.46 5.58
N LEU A 39 -0.72 -17.23 5.09
CA LEU A 39 0.31 -16.19 5.06
C LEU A 39 0.66 -15.74 6.48
N PRO A 40 1.95 -15.73 6.87
CA PRO A 40 2.36 -15.53 8.27
C PRO A 40 2.03 -14.14 8.79
N GLU A 41 2.00 -13.13 7.92
CA GLU A 41 1.74 -11.74 8.28
C GLU A 41 0.52 -11.21 7.53
N ALA A 42 -0.57 -11.97 7.54
CA ALA A 42 -1.85 -11.68 6.88
C ALA A 42 -2.42 -10.26 7.13
N TYR A 43 -2.00 -9.58 8.20
CA TYR A 43 -2.37 -8.19 8.47
C TYR A 43 -1.87 -7.22 7.38
N TRP A 44 -0.80 -7.55 6.64
CA TRP A 44 -0.34 -6.74 5.52
C TRP A 44 -1.29 -6.74 4.34
N ALA A 45 -2.02 -7.83 4.10
CA ALA A 45 -3.07 -7.84 3.10
C ALA A 45 -4.15 -6.81 3.43
N ALA A 46 -4.56 -6.71 4.70
CA ALA A 46 -5.50 -5.69 5.15
C ALA A 46 -4.94 -4.26 4.97
N ILE A 47 -3.69 -4.01 5.35
CA ILE A 47 -3.04 -2.69 5.18
C ILE A 47 -3.00 -2.30 3.70
N ALA A 48 -2.54 -3.21 2.82
CA ALA A 48 -2.49 -2.96 1.39
C ALA A 48 -3.88 -2.65 0.83
N THR A 49 -4.90 -3.42 1.23
CA THR A 49 -6.29 -3.14 0.86
C THR A 49 -6.73 -1.75 1.28
N LEU A 50 -6.52 -1.36 2.55
CA LEU A 50 -6.92 -0.04 3.05
C LEU A 50 -6.30 1.11 2.24
N VAL A 51 -5.03 0.97 1.84
CA VAL A 51 -4.37 2.02 1.05
C VAL A 51 -4.85 2.03 -0.41
N VAL A 52 -5.32 0.90 -0.96
CA VAL A 52 -6.01 0.88 -2.27
C VAL A 52 -7.38 1.54 -2.19
N MET A 53 -8.10 1.36 -1.08
CA MET A 53 -9.41 1.98 -0.88
C MET A 53 -9.35 3.52 -0.73
N GLN A 54 -8.18 4.09 -0.43
CA GLN A 54 -7.98 5.54 -0.34
C GLN A 54 -7.90 6.26 -1.69
N SER A 55 -7.63 5.55 -2.80
CA SER A 55 -7.49 6.14 -4.13
C SER A 55 -8.82 6.16 -4.92
N THR A 56 -8.97 7.12 -5.83
CA THR A 56 -10.15 7.23 -6.71
C THR A 56 -10.18 6.12 -7.76
N LEU A 57 -11.37 5.56 -8.03
CA LEU A 57 -11.60 4.35 -8.85
C LEU A 57 -10.87 4.33 -10.19
N GLY A 58 -10.84 5.46 -10.90
CA GLY A 58 -10.22 5.57 -12.23
C GLY A 58 -8.70 5.49 -12.23
N ALA A 59 -8.05 5.89 -11.14
CA ALA A 59 -6.59 5.81 -10.99
C ALA A 59 -6.14 4.51 -10.29
N THR A 60 -7.07 3.79 -9.65
CA THR A 60 -6.77 2.64 -8.78
C THR A 60 -6.05 1.51 -9.51
N LEU A 61 -6.37 1.19 -10.76
CA LEU A 61 -5.75 0.06 -11.48
C LEU A 61 -4.26 0.28 -11.78
N LEU A 62 -3.92 1.39 -12.44
CA LEU A 62 -2.53 1.71 -12.77
C LEU A 62 -1.68 1.87 -11.50
N ILE A 63 -2.21 2.58 -10.51
CA ILE A 63 -1.55 2.74 -9.20
C ILE A 63 -1.34 1.39 -8.51
N SER A 64 -2.31 0.47 -8.62
CA SER A 64 -2.20 -0.86 -8.00
C SER A 64 -1.12 -1.71 -8.66
N VAL A 65 -1.00 -1.66 -9.99
CA VAL A 65 0.08 -2.35 -10.72
C VAL A 65 1.44 -1.80 -10.30
N GLU A 66 1.58 -0.47 -10.23
CA GLU A 66 2.82 0.15 -9.73
C GLU A 66 3.13 -0.27 -8.30
N ARG A 67 2.13 -0.41 -7.42
CA ARG A 67 2.34 -0.87 -6.04
C ARG A 67 2.85 -2.30 -5.99
N ILE A 68 2.31 -3.21 -6.81
CA ILE A 68 2.81 -4.60 -6.88
C ILE A 68 4.27 -4.59 -7.36
N ALA A 69 4.59 -3.84 -8.42
CA ALA A 69 5.96 -3.73 -8.94
C ALA A 69 6.91 -3.11 -7.91
N ALA A 70 6.48 -2.06 -7.21
CA ALA A 70 7.24 -1.41 -6.15
C ALA A 70 7.49 -2.33 -4.96
N THR A 71 6.49 -3.11 -4.53
CA THR A 71 6.67 -4.09 -3.47
C THR A 71 7.63 -5.19 -3.92
N ALA A 72 7.59 -5.65 -5.17
CA ALA A 72 8.58 -6.60 -5.68
C ALA A 72 10.00 -6.01 -5.62
N LEU A 73 10.19 -4.77 -6.11
CA LEU A 73 11.50 -4.11 -6.06
C LEU A 73 12.01 -3.93 -4.63
N GLY A 74 11.18 -3.44 -3.73
CA GLY A 74 11.51 -3.29 -2.30
C GLY A 74 11.80 -4.62 -1.63
N ALA A 75 11.07 -5.68 -1.99
CA ALA A 75 11.25 -7.02 -1.47
C ALA A 75 12.59 -7.64 -1.90
N LEU A 76 12.92 -7.52 -3.19
CA LEU A 76 14.19 -7.98 -3.74
C LEU A 76 15.37 -7.22 -3.13
N ALA A 77 15.29 -5.88 -3.10
CA ALA A 77 16.35 -5.05 -2.53
C ALA A 77 16.52 -5.30 -1.03
N GLY A 78 15.42 -5.42 -0.28
CA GLY A 78 15.43 -5.73 1.15
C GLY A 78 16.02 -7.10 1.45
N ALA A 79 15.60 -8.14 0.70
CA ALA A 79 16.15 -9.48 0.85
C ALA A 79 17.65 -9.53 0.53
N PHE A 80 18.07 -8.79 -0.51
CA PHE A 80 19.46 -8.67 -0.88
C PHE A 80 20.28 -8.03 0.26
N LEU A 81 19.87 -6.85 0.71
CA LEU A 81 20.56 -6.17 1.81
C LEU A 81 20.65 -7.03 3.06
N ALA A 82 19.52 -7.62 3.48
CA ALA A 82 19.42 -8.43 4.68
C ALA A 82 20.21 -9.75 4.62
N THR A 83 20.62 -10.19 3.42
CA THR A 83 21.42 -11.42 3.24
C THR A 83 22.92 -11.13 3.24
N TRP A 84 23.35 -10.05 2.58
CA TRP A 84 24.77 -9.80 2.33
C TRP A 84 25.41 -8.70 3.19
N PHE A 85 24.59 -7.87 3.83
CA PHE A 85 25.10 -6.75 4.63
C PHE A 85 24.68 -6.90 6.10
N PRO A 86 25.60 -6.62 7.04
CA PRO A 86 25.23 -6.47 8.44
C PRO A 86 24.33 -5.25 8.62
N GLU A 87 23.58 -5.22 9.72
CA GLU A 87 22.73 -4.09 10.08
C GLU A 87 23.56 -2.80 10.20
N ASN A 88 23.37 -1.88 9.25
CA ASN A 88 24.13 -0.65 9.17
C ASN A 88 23.26 0.48 8.59
N LEU A 89 23.21 1.60 9.33
CA LEU A 89 22.39 2.77 8.98
C LEU A 89 22.76 3.36 7.61
N PHE A 90 24.04 3.43 7.26
CA PHE A 90 24.50 3.98 5.99
C PHE A 90 24.14 3.07 4.82
N VAL A 91 24.22 1.74 5.00
CA VAL A 91 23.80 0.77 3.98
C VAL A 91 22.29 0.88 3.73
N PHE A 92 21.50 1.00 4.80
CA PHE A 92 20.06 1.21 4.69
C PHE A 92 19.72 2.53 3.96
N ALA A 93 20.36 3.63 4.35
CA ALA A 93 20.15 4.94 3.72
C ALA A 93 20.52 4.93 2.22
N ALA A 94 21.66 4.32 1.87
CA ALA A 94 22.10 4.16 0.50
C ALA A 94 21.10 3.33 -0.32
N ALA A 95 20.56 2.25 0.26
CA ALA A 95 19.60 1.41 -0.45
C ALA A 95 18.25 2.10 -0.69
N VAL A 96 17.73 2.85 0.29
CA VAL A 96 16.53 3.68 0.07
C VAL A 96 16.77 4.71 -1.03
N PHE A 97 17.94 5.36 -1.04
CA PHE A 97 18.30 6.31 -2.09
C PHE A 97 18.40 5.65 -3.47
N VAL A 98 19.10 4.52 -3.59
CA VAL A 98 19.23 3.76 -4.84
C VAL A 98 17.87 3.27 -5.33
N LEU A 99 17.01 2.79 -4.42
CA LEU A 99 15.66 2.37 -4.76
C LEU A 99 14.83 3.54 -5.32
N GLY A 100 15.03 4.75 -4.81
CA GLY A 100 14.45 5.98 -5.35
C GLY A 100 14.92 6.30 -6.77
N LEU A 101 16.22 6.16 -7.03
CA LEU A 101 16.78 6.31 -8.38
C LEU A 101 16.23 5.26 -9.35
N LEU A 102 16.09 4.01 -8.91
CA LEU A 102 15.48 2.94 -9.71
C LEU A 102 14.01 3.24 -10.02
N CYS A 103 13.22 3.66 -9.02
CA CYS A 103 11.83 4.05 -9.23
C CYS A 103 11.72 5.21 -10.23
N ALA A 104 12.60 6.22 -10.12
CA ALA A 104 12.66 7.33 -11.04
C ALA A 104 13.04 6.89 -12.47
N ALA A 105 14.00 5.98 -12.61
CA ALA A 105 14.41 5.42 -13.90
C ALA A 105 13.27 4.63 -14.57
N PHE A 106 12.48 3.89 -13.79
CA PHE A 106 11.29 3.19 -14.27
C PHE A 106 10.05 4.08 -14.42
N ARG A 107 10.16 5.39 -14.19
CA ARG A 107 9.05 6.37 -14.24
C ARG A 107 7.88 6.03 -13.30
N MET A 108 8.16 5.39 -12.17
CA MET A 108 7.16 5.07 -11.16
C MET A 108 6.75 6.31 -10.35
N GLU A 109 5.51 6.36 -9.87
CA GLU A 109 5.07 7.48 -9.04
C GLU A 109 5.76 7.51 -7.66
N LYS A 110 5.72 8.68 -7.02
CA LYS A 110 6.19 8.86 -5.64
C LYS A 110 5.52 7.89 -4.66
N THR A 111 4.25 7.54 -4.92
CA THR A 111 3.50 6.56 -4.11
C THR A 111 4.13 5.18 -4.23
N ALA A 112 4.52 4.74 -5.43
CA ALA A 112 5.21 3.49 -5.66
C ALA A 112 6.57 3.46 -4.93
N TYR A 113 7.37 4.52 -5.04
CA TYR A 113 8.64 4.63 -4.30
C TYR A 113 8.45 4.51 -2.77
N ARG A 114 7.40 5.13 -2.20
CA ARG A 114 7.08 4.99 -0.77
C ARG A 114 6.80 3.53 -0.41
N TYR A 115 6.04 2.81 -1.24
CA TYR A 115 5.75 1.39 -1.03
C TYR A 115 7.00 0.51 -1.09
N ALA A 116 7.86 0.74 -2.09
CA ALA A 116 9.11 0.02 -2.22
C ALA A 116 10.00 0.24 -0.99
N SER A 117 10.11 1.49 -0.53
CA SER A 117 10.91 1.88 0.64
C SER A 117 10.37 1.30 1.94
N ILE A 118 9.05 1.31 2.13
CA ILE A 118 8.39 0.67 3.29
C ILE A 118 8.69 -0.83 3.30
N THR A 119 8.53 -1.49 2.14
CA THR A 119 8.79 -2.93 1.99
C THR A 119 10.24 -3.28 2.32
N LEU A 120 11.19 -2.51 1.78
CA LEU A 120 12.61 -2.64 2.10
C LEU A 120 12.86 -2.44 3.60
N GLY A 121 12.31 -1.40 4.20
CA GLY A 121 12.42 -1.10 5.63
C GLY A 121 11.93 -2.23 6.51
N ILE A 122 10.77 -2.79 6.19
CA ILE A 122 10.23 -3.96 6.91
C ILE A 122 11.20 -5.13 6.83
N ILE A 123 11.64 -5.49 5.62
CA ILE A 123 12.47 -6.67 5.44
C ILE A 123 13.84 -6.48 6.06
N VAL A 124 14.39 -5.27 6.12
CA VAL A 124 15.73 -5.03 6.70
C VAL A 124 15.66 -4.83 8.21
N LEU A 125 14.69 -4.07 8.72
CA LEU A 125 14.68 -3.56 10.10
C LEU A 125 13.82 -4.37 11.08
N ILE A 126 12.82 -5.11 10.61
CA ILE A 126 11.99 -5.92 11.51
C ILE A 126 12.71 -7.24 11.79
N PRO A 127 12.81 -7.69 13.06
CA PRO A 127 13.40 -8.98 13.39
C PRO A 127 12.72 -10.14 12.66
N ARG A 128 13.53 -11.03 12.06
CA ARG A 128 13.06 -12.14 11.22
C ARG A 128 13.45 -13.46 11.84
N SER A 129 12.51 -14.41 11.91
CA SER A 129 12.78 -15.80 12.27
C SER A 129 13.18 -16.67 11.06
N ASN A 130 12.77 -16.26 9.86
CA ASN A 130 13.05 -16.93 8.60
C ASN A 130 14.12 -16.19 7.80
N ALA A 131 14.68 -16.87 6.79
CA ALA A 131 15.59 -16.24 5.82
C ALA A 131 14.92 -15.04 5.14
N ALA A 132 15.72 -13.99 4.86
CA ALA A 132 15.20 -12.73 4.32
C ALA A 132 14.42 -12.92 3.00
N TRP A 133 14.86 -13.83 2.14
CA TRP A 133 14.17 -14.19 0.90
C TRP A 133 12.77 -14.78 1.12
N ILE A 134 12.59 -15.60 2.15
CA ILE A 134 11.29 -16.18 2.50
C ILE A 134 10.35 -15.08 2.99
N VAL A 135 10.84 -14.21 3.87
CA VAL A 135 10.06 -13.06 4.37
C VAL A 135 9.67 -12.11 3.23
N ALA A 136 10.60 -11.87 2.30
CA ALA A 136 10.35 -11.04 1.12
C ALA A 136 9.27 -11.62 0.20
N LEU A 137 9.30 -12.93 -0.03
CA LEU A 137 8.27 -13.62 -0.81
C LEU A 137 6.91 -13.54 -0.11
N HIS A 138 6.82 -13.85 1.18
CA HIS A 138 5.58 -13.73 1.94
C HIS A 138 5.02 -12.31 1.87
N ARG A 139 5.87 -11.29 2.05
CA ARG A 139 5.46 -9.90 1.98
C ARG A 139 4.91 -9.53 0.61
N PHE A 140 5.55 -9.99 -0.46
CA PHE A 140 5.06 -9.78 -1.83
C PHE A 140 3.65 -10.39 -2.00
N PHE A 141 3.45 -11.64 -1.60
CA PHE A 141 2.15 -12.31 -1.71
C PHE A 141 1.07 -11.64 -0.86
N GLU A 142 1.37 -11.24 0.37
CA GLU A 142 0.41 -10.58 1.26
C GLU A 142 -0.08 -9.25 0.67
N VAL A 143 0.84 -8.43 0.15
CA VAL A 143 0.48 -7.16 -0.50
C VAL A 143 -0.31 -7.42 -1.79
N SER A 144 0.11 -8.39 -2.62
CA SER A 144 -0.62 -8.76 -3.83
C SER A 144 -2.04 -9.22 -3.53
N VAL A 145 -2.24 -10.08 -2.53
CA VAL A 145 -3.58 -10.53 -2.10
C VAL A 145 -4.43 -9.34 -1.66
N GLY A 146 -3.87 -8.43 -0.84
CA GLY A 146 -4.58 -7.24 -0.39
C GLY A 146 -5.02 -6.33 -1.55
N ILE A 147 -4.14 -6.12 -2.52
CA ILE A 147 -4.43 -5.32 -3.72
C ILE A 147 -5.49 -6.00 -4.58
N LEU A 148 -5.37 -7.30 -4.84
CA LEU A 148 -6.32 -8.05 -5.67
C LEU A 148 -7.73 -8.06 -5.07
N VAL A 149 -7.85 -8.28 -3.76
CA VAL A 149 -9.16 -8.24 -3.07
C VAL A 149 -9.76 -6.83 -3.13
N ALA A 150 -8.95 -5.80 -2.92
CA ALA A 150 -9.41 -4.41 -3.01
C ALA A 150 -9.93 -4.08 -4.42
N LEU A 151 -9.17 -4.44 -5.45
CA LEU A 151 -9.54 -4.25 -6.85
C LEU A 151 -10.82 -5.02 -7.21
N ALA A 152 -10.94 -6.27 -6.76
CA ALA A 152 -12.13 -7.08 -7.00
C ALA A 152 -13.39 -6.43 -6.39
N LEU A 153 -13.30 -5.94 -5.16
CA LEU A 153 -14.43 -5.26 -4.52
C LEU A 153 -14.74 -3.90 -5.13
N VAL A 154 -13.72 -3.16 -5.54
CA VAL A 154 -13.87 -1.90 -6.30
C VAL A 154 -14.57 -2.16 -7.63
N ALA A 155 -14.26 -3.25 -8.31
CA ALA A 155 -14.89 -3.63 -9.58
C ALA A 155 -16.35 -4.10 -9.41
N VAL A 156 -16.65 -4.84 -8.34
CA VAL A 156 -18.02 -5.31 -8.03
C VAL A 156 -18.91 -4.20 -7.49
N TRP A 157 -18.34 -3.29 -6.69
CA TRP A 157 -19.05 -2.16 -6.08
C TRP A 157 -18.36 -0.82 -6.40
N PRO A 158 -18.48 -0.34 -7.65
CA PRO A 158 -17.94 0.95 -8.05
C PRO A 158 -18.75 2.09 -7.41
N GLU A 159 -18.04 2.99 -6.73
CA GLU A 159 -18.62 4.20 -6.14
C GLU A 159 -18.80 5.25 -7.23
N HIS A 160 -20.02 5.40 -7.74
CA HIS A 160 -20.32 6.42 -8.74
C HIS A 160 -20.18 7.81 -8.11
N GLN A 161 -19.08 8.52 -8.39
CA GLN A 161 -18.96 9.96 -8.11
C GLN A 161 -19.79 10.83 -9.07
N ALA A 162 -20.88 10.30 -9.64
CA ALA A 162 -21.52 10.89 -10.82
C ALA A 162 -22.58 11.97 -10.54
N GLU A 163 -22.98 12.26 -9.30
CA GLU A 163 -24.08 13.21 -9.04
C GLU A 163 -23.76 14.43 -8.17
N SER A 164 -22.64 14.48 -7.45
CA SER A 164 -22.35 15.67 -6.61
C SER A 164 -21.78 16.86 -7.39
N ALA A 165 -21.21 16.65 -8.58
CA ALA A 165 -20.63 17.74 -9.39
C ALA A 165 -21.65 18.44 -10.30
N LYS A 166 -22.79 17.81 -10.60
CA LYS A 166 -23.87 18.42 -11.40
C LYS A 166 -24.82 19.28 -10.58
N ARG A 167 -24.99 19.00 -9.28
CA ARG A 167 -25.93 19.72 -8.41
C ARG A 167 -25.38 21.03 -7.81
N SER A 168 -24.08 21.31 -7.99
CA SER A 168 -23.45 22.59 -7.63
C SER A 168 -23.34 23.55 -8.83
N ALA A 169 -23.80 23.12 -10.01
CA ALA A 169 -23.81 23.90 -11.25
C ALA A 169 -25.24 24.26 -11.73
N GLU A 170 -26.27 23.91 -10.96
CA GLU A 170 -27.66 24.36 -11.12
C GLU A 170 -28.07 25.30 -9.98
#